data_AF-A0A9D2PNL5-F1
#
_entry.id   AF-A0A9D2PNL5-F1
#
_cell.length_a   1.000
_cell.length_b   1.000
_cell.length_c   1.000
_cell.angle_alpha   90.00
_cell.angle_beta   90.00
_cell.angle_gamma   90.00
#
_symmetry.space_group_name_H-M   'P 1'
#
loop_
_entity.id
_entity.type
_entity.pdbx_description
1 polymer ?
#
loop_
_entity_poly.entity_id
_entity_poly.type
_entity_poly.pdbx_seq_one_letter_code
_entity_poly.pdbx_strand_id
1 'polypeptide(L)'
;QVRHLLKGEYWNRLLISIEKETYQNGAYWATASGWLIWCLAQKDIALARKTLIEAVQYFQEEGFFECVNERYQKLPSFVVSATNVYGGLLRLKEDCPAFFSDEDIL
;
A
#
# COMPACT_ATOMS: atom_id res chain seq x y z
N GLN A 1 -0.25 -2.65 -2.17
CA GLN A 1 0.80 -1.62 -1.93
C GLN A 1 0.93 -0.72 -3.16
N VAL A 2 1.52 0.47 -3.06
CA VAL A 2 1.44 1.51 -4.13
C VAL A 2 2.81 1.94 -4.66
N ARG A 3 2.92 2.24 -5.96
CA ARG A 3 4.13 2.82 -6.59
C ARG A 3 3.95 4.30 -6.83
N HIS A 4 5.06 5.04 -6.81
CA HIS A 4 5.09 6.46 -7.17
C HIS A 4 4.83 6.70 -8.66
N LEU A 5 5.25 5.76 -9.51
CA LEU A 5 5.13 5.81 -10.97
C LEU A 5 4.53 4.51 -11.49
N LEU A 6 4.03 4.52 -12.73
CA LEU A 6 3.49 3.32 -13.37
C LEU A 6 4.58 2.25 -13.54
N LYS A 7 4.17 0.99 -13.72
CA LYS A 7 5.10 -0.11 -13.97
C LYS A 7 5.87 0.17 -15.26
N GLY A 8 7.21 0.05 -15.21
CA GLY A 8 8.10 0.39 -16.32
C GLY A 8 8.48 1.87 -16.42
N GLU A 9 7.95 2.72 -15.54
CA GLU A 9 8.35 4.13 -15.44
C GLU A 9 9.29 4.37 -14.26
N TYR A 10 10.22 5.31 -14.46
CA TYR A 10 11.34 5.59 -13.57
C TYR A 10 11.61 7.09 -13.50
N TRP A 11 12.22 7.53 -12.39
CA TRP A 11 12.63 8.92 -12.27
C TRP A 11 13.81 9.21 -13.20
N ASN A 12 13.71 10.31 -13.96
CA ASN A 12 14.79 10.76 -14.85
C ASN A 12 16.05 11.19 -14.07
N ARG A 13 15.89 11.66 -12.83
CA ARG A 13 16.98 12.08 -11.95
C ARG A 13 16.61 11.82 -10.50
N LEU A 14 17.56 11.25 -9.76
CA LEU A 14 17.45 10.98 -8.32
C LEU A 14 18.58 11.69 -7.57
N LEU A 15 18.41 11.89 -6.26
CA LEU A 15 19.45 12.48 -5.40
C LEU A 15 20.65 11.55 -5.23
N ILE A 16 20.40 10.25 -5.23
CA ILE A 16 21.40 9.17 -5.25
C ILE A 16 21.00 8.16 -6.32
N SER A 17 21.98 7.44 -6.87
CA SER A 17 21.69 6.38 -7.84
C SER A 17 20.94 5.24 -7.17
N ILE A 18 19.73 4.97 -7.65
CA ILE A 18 18.89 3.85 -7.22
C ILE A 18 18.54 3.04 -8.45
N GLU A 19 18.75 1.73 -8.35
CA GLU A 19 18.41 0.79 -9.42
C GLU A 19 16.90 0.83 -9.72
N LYS A 20 16.56 0.69 -11.00
CA LYS A 20 15.18 0.54 -11.44
C LYS A 20 14.50 -0.60 -10.68
N GLU A 21 13.20 -0.46 -10.43
CA GLU A 21 12.40 -1.44 -9.69
C GLU A 21 12.77 -1.58 -8.19
N THR A 22 13.69 -0.76 -7.69
CA THR A 22 14.06 -0.74 -6.26
C THR A 22 13.74 0.60 -5.61
N TYR A 23 13.52 0.59 -4.29
CA TYR A 23 13.32 1.78 -3.46
C TYR A 23 12.39 2.82 -4.09
N GLN A 24 12.76 4.11 -4.10
CA GLN A 24 11.97 5.18 -4.70
C GLN A 24 11.88 5.12 -6.23
N ASN A 25 12.67 4.27 -6.90
CA ASN A 25 12.75 4.16 -8.35
C ASN A 25 12.00 2.92 -8.91
N GLY A 26 10.88 2.59 -8.29
CA GLY A 26 9.95 1.58 -8.81
C GLY A 26 9.48 0.52 -7.82
N ALA A 27 9.93 0.53 -6.57
CA ALA A 27 9.35 -0.37 -5.57
C ALA A 27 7.94 0.08 -5.14
N TYR A 28 7.12 -0.87 -4.71
CA TYR A 28 5.83 -0.66 -4.08
C TYR A 28 6.02 -0.37 -2.59
N TRP A 29 5.24 0.57 -2.07
CA TRP A 29 5.28 1.04 -0.70
C TRP A 29 3.92 0.86 -0.03
N ALA A 30 3.91 0.27 1.15
CA ALA A 30 2.71 0.17 1.99
C ALA A 30 2.38 1.50 2.70
N THR A 31 3.39 2.33 2.98
CA THR A 31 3.27 3.57 3.78
C THR A 31 2.13 4.50 3.37
N ALA A 32 1.89 4.68 2.07
CA ALA A 32 0.82 5.54 1.56
C ALA A 32 -0.50 4.79 1.26
N SER A 33 -0.51 3.46 1.44
CA SER A 33 -1.65 2.62 1.05
C SER A 33 -2.90 2.93 1.87
N GLY A 34 -2.78 3.20 3.18
CA GLY A 34 -3.94 3.56 4.02
C GLY A 34 -4.66 4.84 3.54
N TRP A 35 -3.91 5.88 3.20
CA TRP A 35 -4.46 7.11 2.63
C TRP A 35 -5.10 6.87 1.25
N LEU A 36 -4.43 6.11 0.37
CA LEU A 36 -4.99 5.77 -0.93
C LEU A 36 -6.33 5.01 -0.79
N ILE A 37 -6.39 4.00 0.08
CA ILE A 37 -7.62 3.22 0.35
C ILE A 37 -8.74 4.15 0.82
N TRP A 38 -8.45 5.10 1.71
CA TRP A 38 -9.41 6.10 2.16
C TRP A 38 -9.90 7.01 1.02
N CYS A 39 -9.02 7.44 0.12
CA CYS A 39 -9.42 8.19 -1.08
C CYS A 39 -10.29 7.36 -2.03
N LEU A 40 -9.89 6.11 -2.28
CA LEU A 40 -10.62 5.19 -3.17
C LEU A 40 -12.03 4.93 -2.66
N ALA A 41 -12.22 4.71 -1.36
CA ALA A 41 -13.53 4.38 -0.80
C ALA A 41 -14.58 5.46 -0.99
N GLN A 42 -14.17 6.72 -1.17
CA GLN A 42 -15.07 7.84 -1.46
C GLN A 42 -15.61 7.83 -2.90
N LYS A 43 -15.01 7.04 -3.79
CA LYS A 43 -15.33 6.98 -5.23
C LYS A 43 -15.73 5.59 -5.69
N ASP A 44 -15.03 4.58 -5.20
CA ASP A 44 -15.17 3.17 -5.55
C ASP A 44 -14.82 2.30 -4.33
N ILE A 45 -15.85 1.92 -3.58
CA ILE A 45 -15.72 1.08 -2.38
C ILE A 45 -15.17 -0.30 -2.75
N ALA A 46 -15.58 -0.87 -3.90
CA ALA A 46 -15.15 -2.20 -4.30
C ALA A 46 -13.63 -2.22 -4.58
N LEU A 47 -13.12 -1.23 -5.31
CA LEU A 47 -11.68 -1.07 -5.56
C LEU A 47 -10.91 -0.81 -4.26
N ALA A 48 -11.45 0.01 -3.36
CA ALA A 48 -10.82 0.27 -2.06
C ALA A 48 -10.70 -1.01 -1.20
N ARG A 49 -11.76 -1.83 -1.14
CA ARG A 49 -11.75 -3.12 -0.43
C ARG A 49 -10.76 -4.09 -1.04
N LYS A 50 -10.78 -4.25 -2.37
CA LYS A 50 -9.82 -5.07 -3.08
C LYS A 50 -8.38 -4.66 -2.74
N THR A 51 -8.10 -3.35 -2.78
CA THR A 51 -6.76 -2.81 -2.46
C THR A 51 -6.34 -3.12 -1.03
N LEU A 52 -7.27 -3.04 -0.07
CA LEU A 52 -7.01 -3.42 1.32
C LEU A 52 -6.70 -4.91 1.45
N ILE A 53 -7.57 -5.76 0.92
CA ILE A 53 -7.45 -7.22 1.01
C ILE A 53 -6.11 -7.67 0.43
N GLU A 54 -5.74 -7.20 -0.76
CA GLU A 54 -4.46 -7.54 -1.39
C GLU A 54 -3.26 -7.06 -0.57
N ALA A 55 -3.35 -5.92 0.10
CA ALA A 55 -2.28 -5.43 0.98
C ALA A 55 -2.14 -6.29 2.25
N VAL A 56 -3.26 -6.68 2.87
CA VAL A 56 -3.27 -7.51 4.08
C VAL A 56 -2.81 -8.93 3.77
N GLN A 57 -3.27 -9.52 2.67
CA GLN A 57 -2.82 -10.84 2.20
C GLN A 57 -1.31 -10.86 2.03
N TYR A 58 -0.74 -9.85 1.37
CA TYR A 58 0.72 -9.73 1.25
C TYR A 58 1.40 -9.67 2.62
N PHE A 59 0.87 -8.90 3.58
CA PHE A 59 1.45 -8.84 4.93
C PHE A 59 1.39 -10.17 5.68
N GLN A 60 0.35 -10.97 5.46
CA GLN A 60 0.19 -12.29 6.08
C GLN A 60 1.12 -13.33 5.47
N GLU A 61 1.29 -13.30 4.14
CA GLU A 61 2.09 -14.28 3.40
C GLU A 61 3.60 -13.98 3.47
N GLU A 62 3.97 -12.72 3.26
CA GLU A 62 5.37 -12.31 3.07
C GLU A 62 5.92 -11.51 4.26
N GLY A 63 5.03 -10.91 5.06
CA GLY A 63 5.39 -9.94 6.09
C GLY A 63 5.35 -8.49 5.60
N PHE A 64 5.74 -7.57 6.48
CA PHE A 64 5.72 -6.13 6.22
C PHE A 64 7.14 -5.56 6.09
N PHE A 65 7.38 -4.86 4.98
CA PHE A 65 8.66 -4.30 4.57
C PHE A 65 8.54 -2.80 4.32
N GLU A 66 9.65 -2.07 4.27
CA GLU A 66 9.65 -0.66 3.87
C GLU A 66 9.13 -0.50 2.44
N CYS A 67 9.68 -1.29 1.52
CA CYS A 67 9.19 -1.38 0.15
C CYS A 67 9.52 -2.74 -0.47
N VAL A 68 8.76 -3.12 -1.49
CA VAL A 68 8.82 -4.43 -2.13
C VAL A 68 8.72 -4.33 -3.64
N ASN A 69 9.24 -5.33 -4.35
CA ASN A 69 9.00 -5.57 -5.76
C ASN A 69 9.28 -7.04 -6.10
N GLU A 70 9.12 -7.44 -7.36
CA GLU A 70 9.47 -8.78 -7.83
C GLU A 70 10.91 -9.15 -7.40
N ARG A 71 11.04 -10.14 -6.50
CA ARG A 71 12.32 -10.61 -5.92
C ARG A 71 13.10 -9.54 -5.14
N TYR A 72 12.43 -8.49 -4.68
CA TYR A 72 13.04 -7.40 -3.92
C TYR A 72 12.21 -7.10 -2.67
N GLN A 73 12.86 -7.13 -1.52
CA GLN A 73 12.26 -6.82 -0.23
C GLN A 73 13.26 -5.98 0.56
N LYS A 74 12.85 -4.79 1.01
CA LYS A 74 13.72 -3.88 1.76
C LYS A 74 13.23 -3.72 3.19
N LEU A 75 14.14 -3.90 4.14
CA LEU A 75 13.94 -3.63 5.56
C LEU A 75 12.73 -4.41 6.13
N PRO A 76 12.89 -5.69 6.46
CA PRO A 76 11.81 -6.49 7.06
C PRO A 76 11.36 -5.92 8.40
N SER A 77 10.14 -6.27 8.79
CA SER A 77 9.53 -5.82 10.04
C SER A 77 9.40 -4.29 10.14
N PHE A 78 9.24 -3.60 9.01
CA PHE A 78 9.03 -2.15 8.98
C PHE A 78 7.61 -1.79 9.42
N VAL A 79 7.39 -1.68 10.73
CA VAL A 79 6.08 -1.55 11.37
C VAL A 79 5.22 -0.42 10.77
N VAL A 80 5.85 0.66 10.30
CA VAL A 80 5.17 1.79 9.62
C VAL A 80 4.27 1.33 8.47
N SER A 81 4.69 0.30 7.72
CA SER A 81 3.91 -0.24 6.61
C SER A 81 2.57 -0.82 7.06
N ALA A 82 2.53 -1.51 8.20
CA ALA A 82 1.30 -2.04 8.76
C ALA A 82 0.49 -0.95 9.48
N THR A 83 1.13 -0.12 10.29
CA THR A 83 0.44 0.88 11.11
C THR A 83 -0.20 1.98 10.28
N ASN A 84 0.42 2.40 9.18
CA ASN A 84 -0.18 3.42 8.31
C ASN A 84 -1.40 2.89 7.54
N VAL A 85 -1.38 1.62 7.14
CA VAL A 85 -2.57 0.97 6.55
C VAL A 85 -3.68 0.92 7.59
N TYR A 86 -3.38 0.45 8.80
CA TYR A 86 -4.34 0.38 9.89
C TYR A 86 -4.91 1.77 10.28
N GLY A 87 -4.07 2.79 10.36
CA GLY A 87 -4.51 4.17 10.61
C GLY A 87 -5.48 4.68 9.55
N GLY A 88 -5.27 4.34 8.28
CA GLY A 88 -6.21 4.64 7.20
C GLY A 88 -7.58 3.97 7.42
N LEU A 89 -7.61 2.73 7.91
CA LEU A 89 -8.85 2.02 8.22
C LEU A 89 -9.60 2.61 9.40
N LEU A 90 -8.89 3.02 10.45
CA LEU A 90 -9.52 3.71 11.59
C LEU A 90 -10.25 4.96 11.13
N ARG A 91 -9.59 5.75 10.27
CA ARG A 91 -10.21 6.94 9.67
C ARG A 91 -11.41 6.60 8.79
N LEU A 92 -11.28 5.54 7.98
CA LEU A 92 -12.32 5.06 7.10
C LEU A 92 -13.58 4.63 7.87
N LYS A 93 -13.41 4.02 9.04
CA LYS A 93 -14.52 3.60 9.91
C LYS A 93 -15.38 4.78 10.35
N GLU A 94 -14.76 5.93 10.56
CA GLU A 94 -15.44 7.18 10.90
C GLU A 94 -16.11 7.81 9.67
N ASP A 95 -15.38 7.92 8.56
CA ASP A 95 -15.81 8.71 7.40
C ASP A 95 -16.69 7.94 6.39
N CYS A 96 -16.57 6.62 6.33
CA CYS A 96 -17.25 5.76 5.35
C CYS A 96 -17.70 4.42 5.98
N PRO A 97 -18.73 4.42 6.86
CA PRO A 97 -19.21 3.20 7.51
C PRO A 97 -19.69 2.13 6.53
N ALA A 98 -20.23 2.54 5.37
CA ALA A 98 -20.66 1.63 4.30
C ALA A 98 -19.52 0.74 3.80
N PHE A 99 -18.27 1.18 3.91
CA PHE A 99 -17.12 0.34 3.60
C PHE A 99 -17.17 -0.96 4.39
N PHE A 100 -17.59 -0.96 5.66
CA PHE A 100 -17.60 -2.13 6.55
C PHE A 100 -18.93 -2.90 6.58
N SER A 101 -19.88 -2.57 5.72
CA SER A 101 -21.25 -3.11 5.80
C SER A 101 -21.48 -4.48 5.15
N ASP A 102 -20.48 -5.01 4.42
CA ASP A 102 -20.52 -6.37 3.87
C ASP A 102 -19.73 -7.31 4.78
N GLU A 103 -20.25 -8.53 4.98
CA GLU A 103 -19.72 -9.56 5.90
C GLU A 103 -18.27 -10.03 5.60
N ASP A 104 -17.67 -9.60 4.48
CA ASP A 104 -16.38 -10.11 3.97
C ASP A 104 -15.16 -9.23 4.28
N ILE A 105 -15.22 -8.34 5.28
CA ILE A 105 -14.05 -7.52 5.65
C ILE A 105 -13.31 -8.15 6.83
N LEU A 106 -12.32 -8.98 6.44
CA LEU A 106 -11.30 -9.65 7.24
C LEU A 106 -11.80 -10.81 8.11
#